data_AF-A0A7S0SBW0-F1
#
_entry.id   AF-A0A7S0SBW0-F1
#
_cell.length_a   1.000
_cell.length_b   1.000
_cell.length_c   1.000
_cell.angle_alpha   90.00
_cell.angle_beta   90.00
_cell.angle_gamma   90.00
#
_symmetry.space_group_name_H-M   'P 1'
#
loop_
_entity.id
_entity.type
_entity.pdbx_description
1 polymer ?
#
loop_
_entity_poly.entity_id
_entity_poly.type
_entity_poly.pdbx_seq_one_letter_code
_entity_poly.pdbx_strand_id
1 'polypeptide(L)'
;RPTTLYPMASQGSSADLSLLSEKVQKALAADRQVLDELTRFDDEYKELQSVVRDLPQKVRHQIMVPFTDVAFFPGRLVHTNELLVLLGSDLYAERSAAQTLDLISRRRDTLREKIGGARAGVDAMDSRAAAMDAVRAADSGGEGYSLGGITEVGDGDALRREGFTTRQDGRATLVHTPGGTVEIT
;
A
#
# COMPACT_ATOMS: atom_id res chain seq x y z
N ARG A 1 4.33 -59.70 2.09
CA ARG A 1 3.59 -58.52 2.60
C ARG A 1 4.05 -57.33 1.75
N PRO A 2 3.22 -56.75 0.87
CA PRO A 2 3.63 -55.57 0.12
C PRO A 2 3.36 -54.32 0.97
N THR A 3 4.37 -53.46 1.06
CA THR A 3 4.29 -52.14 1.70
C THR A 3 3.59 -51.20 0.72
N THR A 4 2.36 -50.81 1.03
CA THR A 4 1.64 -49.78 0.28
C THR A 4 2.19 -48.41 0.67
N LEU A 5 2.98 -47.80 -0.20
CA LEU A 5 3.35 -46.39 -0.10
C LEU A 5 2.11 -45.55 -0.43
N TYR A 6 1.64 -44.77 0.54
CA TYR A 6 0.62 -43.75 0.32
C TYR A 6 1.24 -42.54 -0.40
N PRO A 7 0.71 -42.08 -1.56
CA PRO A 7 1.01 -40.76 -2.06
C PRO A 7 0.04 -39.79 -1.36
N MET A 8 0.51 -39.09 -0.32
CA MET A 8 -0.26 -38.07 0.40
C MET A 8 0.56 -36.78 0.46
N ALA A 9 0.72 -36.12 -0.68
CA ALA A 9 1.25 -34.76 -0.73
C ALA A 9 0.88 -34.11 -2.07
N SER A 10 -0.14 -33.25 -2.07
CA SER A 10 -0.16 -32.00 -2.86
C SER A 10 -1.47 -31.21 -2.79
N GLN A 11 -2.59 -31.79 -2.33
CA GLN A 11 -3.89 -31.13 -2.50
C GLN A 11 -4.27 -30.09 -1.40
N GLY A 12 -3.51 -29.97 -0.31
CA GLY A 12 -3.78 -28.98 0.75
C GLY A 12 -3.29 -27.55 0.45
N SER A 13 -2.33 -27.39 -0.46
CA SER A 13 -1.63 -26.11 -0.65
C SER A 13 -2.52 -25.00 -1.23
N SER A 14 -3.33 -25.31 -2.25
CA SER A 14 -4.07 -24.29 -3.00
C SER A 14 -5.20 -23.63 -2.20
N ALA A 15 -5.95 -24.41 -1.41
CA ALA A 15 -7.04 -23.90 -0.59
C ALA A 15 -6.50 -23.03 0.57
N ASP A 16 -5.43 -23.46 1.22
CA ASP A 16 -4.78 -22.71 2.30
C ASP A 16 -4.16 -21.39 1.79
N LEU A 17 -3.57 -21.40 0.60
CA LEU A 17 -3.05 -20.19 -0.06
C LEU A 17 -4.16 -19.19 -0.39
N SER A 18 -5.33 -19.67 -0.82
CA SER A 18 -6.48 -18.80 -1.12
C SER A 18 -7.02 -18.10 0.13
N LEU A 19 -7.16 -18.83 1.25
CA LEU A 19 -7.58 -18.28 2.54
C LEU A 19 -6.54 -17.30 3.09
N LEU A 20 -5.26 -17.60 2.93
CA LEU A 20 -4.17 -16.72 3.36
C LEU A 20 -4.18 -15.40 2.56
N SER A 21 -4.33 -15.48 1.24
CA SER A 21 -4.43 -14.30 0.36
C SER A 21 -5.62 -13.42 0.75
N GLU A 22 -6.79 -14.01 1.02
CA GLU A 22 -7.97 -13.27 1.48
C GLU A 22 -7.70 -12.53 2.80
N LYS A 23 -7.06 -13.20 3.77
CA LYS A 23 -6.68 -12.57 5.05
C LYS A 23 -5.71 -11.40 4.87
N VAL A 24 -4.71 -11.56 3.99
CA VAL A 24 -3.74 -10.50 3.67
C VAL A 24 -4.44 -9.30 3.01
N GLN A 25 -5.31 -9.55 2.03
CA GLN A 25 -6.11 -8.52 1.36
C GLN A 25 -6.99 -7.75 2.35
N LYS A 26 -7.63 -8.46 3.29
CA LYS A 26 -8.45 -7.84 4.33
C LYS A 26 -7.62 -6.98 5.28
N ALA A 27 -6.44 -7.46 5.70
CA ALA A 27 -5.53 -6.68 6.54
C ALA A 27 -5.03 -5.43 5.82
N LEU A 28 -4.64 -5.55 4.55
CA LEU A 28 -4.24 -4.43 3.71
C LEU A 28 -5.34 -3.37 3.55
N ALA A 29 -6.59 -3.79 3.36
CA ALA A 29 -7.71 -2.88 3.27
C ALA A 29 -7.90 -2.08 4.57
N ALA A 30 -7.76 -2.73 5.73
CA ALA A 30 -7.83 -2.07 7.03
C ALA A 30 -6.67 -1.08 7.23
N ASP A 31 -5.44 -1.46 6.90
CA ASP A 31 -4.27 -0.59 7.04
C ASP A 31 -4.37 0.65 6.12
N ARG A 32 -4.89 0.47 4.90
CA ARG A 32 -5.18 1.59 3.98
C ARG A 32 -6.26 2.52 4.54
N GLN A 33 -7.32 1.99 5.14
CA GLN A 33 -8.36 2.80 5.77
C GLN A 33 -7.79 3.66 6.91
N VAL A 34 -6.92 3.08 7.74
CA VAL A 34 -6.23 3.81 8.82
C VAL A 34 -5.33 4.91 8.23
N LEU A 35 -4.60 4.63 7.16
CA LEU A 35 -3.76 5.61 6.48
C LEU A 35 -4.58 6.78 5.92
N ASP A 36 -5.72 6.49 5.31
CA ASP A 36 -6.64 7.50 4.80
C ASP A 36 -7.19 8.38 5.94
N GLU A 37 -7.58 7.77 7.06
CA GLU A 37 -8.05 8.50 8.24
C GLU A 37 -6.95 9.39 8.83
N LEU A 38 -5.73 8.89 8.98
CA LEU A 38 -4.59 9.68 9.46
C LEU A 38 -4.28 10.86 8.50
N THR A 39 -4.42 10.64 7.19
CA THR A 39 -4.20 11.69 6.19
C THR A 39 -5.28 12.76 6.29
N ARG A 40 -6.56 12.39 6.47
CA ARG A 40 -7.66 13.33 6.73
C ARG A 40 -7.40 14.18 7.97
N PHE A 41 -6.92 13.56 9.05
CA PHE A 41 -6.56 14.31 10.25
C PHE A 41 -5.42 15.32 9.99
N ASP A 42 -4.43 15.03 9.13
CA ASP A 42 -3.39 16.03 8.79
C ASP A 42 -3.97 17.24 8.05
N ASP A 43 -4.93 17.01 7.16
CA ASP A 43 -5.64 18.06 6.43
C ASP A 43 -6.52 18.90 7.36
N GLU A 44 -7.26 18.27 8.28
CA GLU A 44 -8.04 18.96 9.32
C GLU A 44 -7.12 19.81 10.22
N TYR A 45 -5.96 19.28 10.62
CA TYR A 45 -4.97 20.06 11.38
C TYR A 45 -4.41 21.24 10.59
N LYS A 46 -4.25 21.11 9.26
CA LYS A 46 -3.81 22.21 8.40
C LYS A 46 -4.86 23.32 8.31
N GLU A 47 -6.12 22.96 8.20
CA GLU A 47 -7.23 23.92 8.24
C GLU A 47 -7.30 24.62 9.60
N LEU A 48 -7.22 23.85 10.69
CA LEU A 48 -7.20 24.38 12.06
C LEU A 48 -6.02 25.36 12.26
N GLN A 49 -4.83 25.06 11.74
CA GLN A 49 -3.68 25.98 11.78
C GLN A 49 -3.97 27.32 11.09
N SER A 50 -4.68 27.31 9.96
CA SER A 50 -5.06 28.55 9.28
C SER A 50 -6.04 29.36 10.12
N VAL A 51 -7.08 28.71 10.65
CA VAL A 51 -8.11 29.37 11.47
C VAL A 51 -7.48 30.00 12.73
N VAL A 52 -6.64 29.26 13.44
CA VAL A 52 -5.95 29.75 14.65
C VAL A 52 -4.99 30.89 14.35
N ARG A 53 -4.39 30.92 13.15
CA ARG A 53 -3.53 32.01 12.70
C ARG A 53 -4.31 33.28 12.35
N ASP A 54 -5.50 33.12 11.78
CA ASP A 54 -6.31 34.23 11.28
C ASP A 54 -7.20 34.86 12.37
N LEU A 55 -7.59 34.07 13.37
CA LEU A 55 -8.44 34.50 14.49
C LEU A 55 -7.92 35.78 15.19
N PRO A 56 -6.63 35.89 15.57
CA PRO A 56 -6.11 37.06 16.29
C PRO A 56 -6.04 38.34 15.46
N GLN A 57 -6.19 38.27 14.12
CA GLN A 57 -6.08 39.43 13.23
C GLN A 57 -7.22 40.45 13.42
N LYS A 58 -8.34 40.03 13.99
CA LYS A 58 -9.42 40.94 14.41
C LYS A 58 -9.76 40.66 15.87
N VAL A 59 -9.99 41.72 16.62
CA VAL A 59 -10.40 41.64 18.04
C VAL A 59 -11.81 41.07 18.18
N ARG A 60 -12.65 41.24 17.15
CA ARG A 60 -14.05 40.81 17.14
C ARG A 60 -14.42 40.26 15.76
N HIS A 61 -15.02 39.07 15.75
CA HIS A 61 -15.63 38.46 14.55
C HIS A 61 -17.11 38.25 14.80
N GLN A 62 -17.98 38.73 13.91
CA GLN A 62 -19.39 38.35 13.94
C GLN A 62 -19.53 36.96 13.32
N ILE A 63 -20.13 36.02 14.04
CA ILE A 63 -20.27 34.63 13.61
C ILE A 63 -21.68 34.12 13.88
N MET A 64 -22.12 33.15 13.09
CA MET A 64 -23.33 32.38 13.38
C MET A 64 -22.92 31.13 14.15
N VAL A 65 -23.29 31.06 15.43
CA VAL A 65 -22.95 29.92 16.30
C VAL A 65 -23.98 28.82 16.08
N PRO A 66 -23.57 27.60 15.66
CA PRO A 66 -24.47 26.46 15.58
C PRO A 66 -24.91 26.07 17.00
N PHE A 67 -26.21 25.96 17.23
CA PHE A 67 -26.77 25.50 18.51
C PHE A 67 -27.42 24.12 18.38
N THR A 68 -28.05 23.87 17.23
CA THR A 68 -28.55 22.55 16.83
C THR A 68 -28.22 22.32 15.36
N ASP A 69 -28.50 21.11 14.84
CA ASP A 69 -28.26 20.74 13.44
C ASP A 69 -28.92 21.66 12.40
N VAL A 70 -29.95 22.41 12.80
CA VAL A 70 -30.73 23.28 11.90
C VAL A 70 -30.76 24.75 12.35
N ALA A 71 -30.38 25.04 13.60
CA ALA A 71 -30.50 26.39 14.18
C ALA A 71 -29.15 27.05 14.47
N PHE A 72 -29.04 28.31 14.05
CA PHE A 72 -27.88 29.16 14.26
C PHE A 72 -28.27 30.45 14.98
N PHE A 73 -27.45 30.89 15.93
CA PHE A 73 -27.63 32.16 16.62
C PHE A 73 -26.57 33.19 16.21
N PRO A 74 -26.95 34.47 16.02
CA PRO A 74 -25.97 35.53 15.78
C PRO A 74 -25.16 35.76 17.04
N GLY A 75 -23.84 35.67 16.91
CA GLY A 75 -22.89 35.84 17.99
C GLY A 75 -21.67 36.63 17.57
N ARG A 76 -20.77 36.87 18.52
CA ARG A 76 -19.47 37.47 18.26
C ARG A 76 -18.38 36.75 19.04
N LEU A 77 -17.25 36.48 18.39
CA LEU A 77 -16.04 36.06 19.08
C LEU A 77 -15.40 37.28 19.78
N VAL A 78 -15.04 37.08 21.04
CA VAL A 78 -14.29 38.03 21.87
C VAL A 78 -13.04 37.30 22.40
N HIS A 79 -11.97 38.03 22.71
CA HIS A 79 -10.68 37.47 23.13
C HIS A 79 -10.12 36.45 22.12
N THR A 80 -10.03 36.85 20.84
CA THR A 80 -9.61 35.99 19.72
C THR A 80 -8.17 35.45 19.79
N ASN A 81 -7.41 35.89 20.78
CA ASN A 81 -6.07 35.40 21.08
C ASN A 81 -6.06 34.32 22.18
N GLU A 82 -7.16 34.10 22.90
CA GLU A 82 -7.26 33.14 24.00
C GLU A 82 -8.09 31.94 23.54
N LEU A 83 -7.47 30.76 23.55
CA LEU A 83 -8.08 29.52 23.06
C LEU A 83 -8.03 28.45 24.14
N LEU A 84 -9.13 27.72 24.28
CA LEU A 84 -9.21 26.57 25.16
C LEU A 84 -8.71 25.34 24.42
N VAL A 85 -7.58 24.77 24.86
CA VAL A 85 -6.92 23.63 24.21
C VAL A 85 -6.96 22.42 25.13
N LEU A 86 -7.37 21.26 24.58
CA LEU A 86 -7.27 19.97 25.24
C LEU A 86 -5.80 19.54 25.30
N LEU A 87 -5.23 19.35 26.49
CA LEU A 87 -3.86 18.89 26.68
C LEU A 87 -3.77 17.35 26.69
N GLY A 88 -4.83 16.68 27.16
CA GLY A 88 -4.95 15.22 27.28
C GLY A 88 -5.78 14.85 28.51
N SER A 89 -6.34 13.63 28.55
CA SER A 89 -7.11 13.11 29.70
C SER A 89 -8.19 14.07 30.21
N ASP A 90 -8.95 14.66 29.29
CA ASP A 90 -10.01 15.66 29.56
C ASP A 90 -9.54 16.94 30.28
N LEU A 91 -8.24 17.19 30.34
CA LEU A 91 -7.68 18.43 30.89
C LEU A 91 -7.61 19.52 29.81
N TYR A 92 -8.30 20.62 30.06
CA TYR A 92 -8.29 21.82 29.22
C TYR A 92 -7.44 22.93 29.84
N ALA A 93 -6.75 23.68 29.00
CA ALA A 93 -6.00 24.86 29.41
C ALA A 93 -6.20 26.01 28.44
N GLU A 94 -6.33 27.21 28.97
CA GLU A 94 -6.29 28.44 28.18
C GLU A 94 -4.85 28.70 27.71
N ARG A 95 -4.71 28.95 26.42
CA ARG A 95 -3.44 29.22 25.75
C ARG A 95 -3.61 30.34 24.75
N SER A 96 -2.52 31.07 24.51
CA SER A 96 -2.54 32.08 23.45
C SER A 96 -2.65 31.42 22.07
N ALA A 97 -3.11 32.15 21.06
CA ALA A 97 -3.17 31.65 19.68
C ALA A 97 -1.77 31.23 19.18
N ALA A 98 -0.74 32.00 19.51
CA ALA A 98 0.65 31.64 19.18
C ALA A 98 1.10 30.31 19.84
N GLN A 99 0.84 30.14 21.14
CA GLN A 99 1.14 28.89 21.84
C GLN A 99 0.35 27.71 21.29
N THR A 100 -0.89 27.95 20.88
CA THR A 100 -1.77 26.95 20.27
C THR A 100 -1.24 26.51 18.90
N LEU A 101 -0.73 27.44 18.09
CA LEU A 101 -0.08 27.11 16.81
C LEU A 101 1.15 26.22 17.00
N ASP A 102 1.98 26.51 18.01
CA ASP A 102 3.15 25.68 18.32
C ASP A 102 2.73 24.26 18.74
N LEU A 103 1.70 24.16 19.59
CA LEU A 103 1.16 22.90 20.04
C LEU A 103 0.56 22.09 18.88
N ILE A 104 -0.22 22.72 18.00
CA ILE A 104 -0.76 22.05 16.81
C ILE A 104 0.37 21.60 15.89
N SER A 105 1.40 22.42 15.69
CA SER A 105 2.55 22.05 14.83
C SER A 105 3.24 20.80 15.35
N ARG A 106 3.54 20.73 16.65
CA ARG A 106 4.13 19.53 17.28
C ARG A 106 3.23 18.29 17.13
N ARG A 107 1.92 18.44 17.33
CA ARG A 107 0.96 17.33 17.15
C ARG A 107 0.93 16.85 15.72
N ARG A 108 0.97 17.78 14.76
CA ARG A 108 1.01 17.48 13.34
C ARG A 108 2.29 16.76 12.94
N ASP A 109 3.43 17.12 13.52
CA ASP A 109 4.68 16.41 13.27
C ASP A 109 4.62 14.96 13.77
N THR A 110 4.09 14.73 14.97
CA THR A 110 3.82 13.36 15.48
C THR A 110 2.84 12.60 14.59
N LEU A 111 1.82 13.28 14.05
CA LEU A 111 0.86 12.66 13.13
C LEU A 111 1.53 12.26 11.80
N ARG A 112 2.38 13.12 11.23
CA ARG A 112 3.14 12.82 10.01
C ARG A 112 4.10 11.66 10.20
N GLU A 113 4.74 11.55 11.36
CA GLU A 113 5.55 10.38 11.71
C GLU A 113 4.72 9.09 11.67
N LYS A 114 3.52 9.11 12.28
CA LYS A 114 2.58 7.99 12.22
C LYS A 114 2.12 7.68 10.80
N ILE A 115 1.83 8.69 9.98
CA ILE A 115 1.48 8.51 8.56
C ILE A 115 2.64 7.87 7.80
N GLY A 116 3.88 8.30 8.04
CA GLY A 116 5.07 7.73 7.43
C GLY A 116 5.24 6.25 7.79
N GLY A 117 5.07 5.90 9.07
CA GLY A 117 5.10 4.52 9.55
C GLY A 117 3.98 3.66 8.94
N ALA A 118 2.75 4.17 8.91
CA ALA A 118 1.60 3.48 8.32
C ALA A 118 1.78 3.25 6.80
N ARG A 119 2.25 4.27 6.06
CA ARG A 119 2.58 4.17 4.63
C ARG A 119 3.62 3.10 4.36
N ALA A 120 4.74 3.11 5.10
CA ALA A 120 5.78 2.09 4.95
C ALA A 120 5.25 0.68 5.26
N GLY A 121 4.35 0.55 6.24
CA GLY A 121 3.66 -0.71 6.55
C GLY A 121 2.81 -1.22 5.38
N VAL A 122 1.97 -0.35 4.81
CA VAL A 122 1.13 -0.68 3.66
C VAL A 122 2.00 -1.06 2.45
N ASP A 123 3.04 -0.29 2.12
CA ASP A 123 3.93 -0.56 0.98
C ASP A 123 4.64 -1.91 1.11
N ALA A 124 5.08 -2.25 2.34
CA ALA A 124 5.71 -3.53 2.62
C ALA A 124 4.73 -4.71 2.51
N MET A 125 3.49 -4.53 2.97
CA MET A 125 2.45 -5.55 2.85
C MET A 125 1.96 -5.71 1.41
N ASP A 126 1.87 -4.63 0.64
CA ASP A 126 1.51 -4.67 -0.78
C ASP A 126 2.58 -5.40 -1.60
N SER A 127 3.86 -5.14 -1.34
CA SER A 127 4.97 -5.86 -1.97
C SER A 127 4.93 -7.36 -1.67
N ARG A 128 4.57 -7.74 -0.43
CA ARG A 128 4.40 -9.15 -0.05
C ARG A 128 3.18 -9.79 -0.70
N ALA A 129 2.06 -9.09 -0.79
CA ALA A 129 0.86 -9.58 -1.46
C ALA A 129 1.12 -9.83 -2.95
N ALA A 130 1.81 -8.91 -3.63
CA ALA A 130 2.21 -9.08 -5.03
C ALA A 130 3.12 -10.30 -5.23
N ALA A 131 4.07 -10.54 -4.32
CA ALA A 131 4.91 -11.72 -4.36
C ALA A 131 4.12 -13.02 -4.14
N MET A 132 3.14 -13.02 -3.24
CA MET A 132 2.25 -14.16 -3.01
C MET A 132 1.38 -14.47 -4.24
N ASP A 133 0.84 -13.45 -4.90
CA ASP A 133 0.06 -13.62 -6.13
C ASP A 133 0.92 -14.17 -7.27
N ALA A 134 2.19 -13.76 -7.38
CA ALA A 134 3.14 -14.32 -8.33
C ALA A 134 3.45 -15.80 -8.07
N VAL A 135 3.63 -16.19 -6.80
CA VAL A 135 3.83 -17.60 -6.41
C VAL A 135 2.59 -18.44 -6.74
N ARG A 136 1.40 -17.92 -6.47
CA ARG A 136 0.14 -18.58 -6.83
C ARG A 136 0.00 -18.80 -8.34
N ALA A 137 0.39 -17.80 -9.15
CA ALA A 137 0.36 -17.90 -10.60
C ALA A 137 1.36 -18.94 -11.13
N ALA A 138 2.53 -19.09 -10.49
CA ALA A 138 3.52 -20.12 -10.83
C ALA A 138 3.04 -21.54 -10.47
N ASP A 139 2.34 -21.72 -9.34
CA ASP A 139 1.81 -23.02 -8.91
C ASP A 139 0.65 -23.50 -9.81
N SER A 140 -0.15 -22.56 -10.36
CA SER A 140 -1.18 -22.90 -11.36
C SER A 140 -0.63 -23.09 -12.78
N GLY A 141 0.64 -22.78 -13.03
CA GLY A 141 1.32 -22.84 -14.34
C GLY A 141 2.08 -24.14 -14.60
N GLY A 142 1.78 -25.22 -13.87
CA GLY A 142 2.45 -26.52 -14.02
C GLY A 142 2.16 -27.27 -15.33
N GLU A 143 2.48 -26.68 -16.48
CA GLU A 143 2.83 -27.45 -17.68
C GLU A 143 4.35 -27.62 -17.70
N GLY A 144 4.79 -28.88 -17.66
CA GLY A 144 6.17 -29.26 -17.39
C GLY A 144 7.17 -28.72 -18.41
N TYR A 145 8.08 -27.87 -17.94
CA TYR A 145 9.36 -27.65 -18.62
C TYR A 145 10.33 -28.76 -18.21
N SER A 146 10.70 -29.62 -19.17
CA SER A 146 11.80 -30.56 -18.96
C SER A 146 13.09 -29.77 -18.75
N LEU A 147 13.79 -30.08 -17.66
CA LEU A 147 15.11 -29.57 -17.33
C LEU A 147 16.11 -30.00 -18.42
N GLY A 148 16.30 -29.14 -19.42
CA GLY A 148 17.36 -29.27 -20.42
C GLY A 148 18.72 -29.10 -19.74
N GLY A 149 19.60 -30.07 -19.95
CA GLY A 149 20.81 -30.29 -19.18
C GLY A 149 21.76 -29.10 -19.05
N ILE A 150 22.36 -29.01 -17.87
CA ILE A 150 23.68 -28.43 -17.63
C ILE A 150 24.64 -28.82 -18.75
N THR A 151 25.06 -27.84 -19.55
CA THR A 151 26.23 -27.98 -20.42
C THR A 151 27.35 -27.14 -19.81
N GLU A 152 28.51 -27.78 -19.71
CA GLU A 152 29.71 -27.32 -19.04
C GLU A 152 30.20 -25.95 -19.52
N VAL A 153 30.85 -25.25 -18.59
CA VAL A 153 31.53 -23.98 -18.78
C VAL A 153 32.74 -24.19 -19.71
N GLY A 154 32.70 -23.55 -20.88
CA GLY A 154 33.86 -23.37 -21.75
C GLY A 154 34.08 -21.89 -22.00
N ASP A 155 35.23 -21.38 -21.56
CA ASP A 155 35.69 -20.01 -21.74
C ASP A 155 35.77 -19.60 -23.23
N GLY A 156 35.32 -18.38 -23.56
CA GLY A 156 35.75 -17.71 -24.80
C GLY A 156 34.69 -16.92 -25.56
N ASP A 157 34.74 -15.60 -25.36
CA ASP A 157 34.54 -14.52 -26.35
C ASP A 157 33.15 -14.25 -26.97
N ALA A 158 32.93 -12.96 -27.22
CA ALA A 158 31.66 -12.28 -27.44
C ALA A 158 30.99 -12.56 -28.80
N LEU A 159 29.64 -12.58 -28.84
CA LEU A 159 28.78 -11.70 -29.66
C LEU A 159 27.31 -12.20 -29.73
N ARG A 160 26.41 -11.20 -29.68
CA ARG A 160 25.07 -11.13 -30.34
C ARG A 160 23.90 -11.99 -29.80
N ARG A 161 22.92 -11.24 -29.26
CA ARG A 161 21.49 -11.58 -29.19
C ARG A 161 20.94 -11.91 -30.58
N GLU A 162 20.10 -12.93 -30.68
CA GLU A 162 18.78 -12.88 -31.33
C GLU A 162 18.01 -14.19 -31.06
N GLY A 163 16.74 -14.05 -30.67
CA GLY A 163 15.91 -15.15 -30.17
C GLY A 163 15.48 -16.10 -31.29
N PHE A 164 15.57 -17.40 -31.03
CA PHE A 164 15.05 -18.46 -31.88
C PHE A 164 13.76 -19.00 -31.25
N THR A 165 12.61 -18.86 -31.92
CA THR A 165 11.34 -19.44 -31.46
C THR A 165 11.09 -20.75 -32.21
N THR A 166 11.21 -21.88 -31.51
CA THR A 166 10.80 -23.18 -32.02
C THR A 166 9.34 -23.43 -31.62
N ARG A 167 8.45 -23.58 -32.61
CA ARG A 167 7.07 -24.05 -32.39
C ARG A 167 6.97 -25.48 -32.87
N GLN A 168 6.57 -26.39 -31.97
CA GLN A 168 6.41 -27.80 -32.26
C GLN A 168 4.93 -28.08 -32.54
N ASP A 169 4.57 -28.39 -33.79
CA ASP A 169 3.27 -28.93 -34.15
C ASP A 169 3.49 -30.27 -34.86
N GLY A 170 3.16 -31.39 -34.19
CA GLY A 170 3.00 -32.72 -34.78
C GLY A 170 4.16 -33.27 -35.64
N ARG A 171 5.02 -34.11 -35.05
CA ARG A 171 6.01 -35.01 -35.71
C ARG A 171 7.03 -34.41 -36.69
N ALA A 172 7.02 -33.12 -37.00
CA ALA A 172 8.04 -32.47 -37.84
C ALA A 172 8.63 -31.24 -37.14
N THR A 173 9.95 -31.05 -37.25
CA THR A 173 10.65 -29.88 -36.69
C THR A 173 10.95 -28.91 -37.82
N LEU A 174 10.38 -27.70 -37.75
CA LEU A 174 10.62 -26.65 -38.76
C LEU A 174 11.57 -25.60 -38.17
N VAL A 175 12.73 -25.42 -38.82
CA VAL A 175 13.72 -24.38 -38.50
C VAL A 175 13.64 -23.31 -39.57
N HIS A 176 13.32 -22.07 -39.19
CA HIS A 176 13.28 -20.94 -40.11
C HIS A 176 14.57 -20.15 -40.03
N THR A 177 15.37 -20.15 -41.11
CA THR A 177 16.55 -19.27 -41.27
C THR A 177 16.15 -18.07 -42.14
N PRO A 178 16.73 -16.87 -41.99
CA PRO A 178 16.32 -15.66 -42.74
C PRO A 178 16.62 -15.69 -44.25
N GLY A 179 16.95 -16.85 -44.81
CA GLY A 179 17.35 -17.07 -46.20
C GLY A 179 16.36 -17.86 -47.06
N GLY A 180 15.16 -18.18 -46.56
CA GLY A 180 14.08 -18.74 -47.39
C GLY A 180 14.20 -20.21 -47.81
N THR A 181 15.05 -21.00 -47.15
CA THR A 181 15.12 -22.45 -47.37
C THR A 181 14.67 -23.18 -46.11
N VAL A 182 13.67 -24.06 -46.26
CA VAL A 182 13.13 -24.90 -45.17
C VAL A 182 13.65 -26.32 -45.38
N GLU A 183 14.45 -26.84 -44.45
CA GLU A 183 14.78 -28.27 -44.39
C GLU A 183 13.77 -28.97 -43.48
N ILE A 184 13.30 -30.14 -43.93
CA ILE A 184 12.39 -31.02 -43.19
C ILE A 184 13.20 -32.24 -42.76
N THR A 185 13.21 -32.56 -41.47
CA THR A 185 13.66 -33.87 -40.95
C THR A 185 12.56 -34.48 -40.11
#